data_AF-A0A317HT43-F1
#
_entry.id   AF-A0A317HT43-F1
#
_cell.length_a   1.000
_cell.length_b   1.000
_cell.length_c   1.000
_cell.angle_alpha   90.00
_cell.angle_beta   90.00
_cell.angle_gamma   90.00
#
_symmetry.space_group_name_H-M   'P 1'
#
loop_
_entity.id
_entity.type
_entity.pdbx_description
1 polymer ?
#
loop_
_entity_poly.entity_id
_entity_poly.type
_entity_poly.pdbx_seq_one_letter_code
_entity_poly.pdbx_strand_id
1 'polypeptide(L)'
;MRPSRIGVNFVLISSLMVTVSAVAYTARTPEKTSSPQHAYPALLAAYHSEELLNTTTSEDSTSGIKEDIPAKYAERYQEWKEEFLSTEAGRSQWNSYQHNDHFTLTITISRDNAEGATTGKYKWNDSGQLVAATITLGSRLDAGYPNPIYFPVMNSLLPVESARTVDGTTLAATKLAHEFGHVNRTSKIDPTLYQLQTKLIPQYNKIFLSNGRNANDPELLQLVQQIGGTPVEIWEDREYWGEANAMLYLRDRVTDESTRCSLFNRIKHSVDLYAKSYEGRFVDIAKTPPIGKLCGWQ
;
A
#
# COMPACT_ATOMS: atom_id res chain seq x y z
N MET A 1 20.94 4.96 -73.60
CA MET A 1 20.92 3.59 -74.15
C MET A 1 21.47 2.63 -73.10
N ARG A 2 20.72 1.59 -72.71
CA ARG A 2 21.26 0.45 -71.95
C ARG A 2 22.15 -0.41 -72.84
N PRO A 3 23.15 -1.10 -72.26
CA PRO A 3 23.05 -2.56 -72.11
C PRO A 3 23.48 -3.00 -70.67
N SER A 4 22.85 -3.95 -69.96
CA SER A 4 22.91 -5.44 -70.07
C SER A 4 24.34 -5.96 -70.32
N ARG A 5 24.91 -6.98 -69.65
CA ARG A 5 24.42 -8.11 -68.83
C ARG A 5 25.67 -8.95 -68.39
N ILE A 6 25.54 -9.79 -67.35
CA ILE A 6 26.31 -11.05 -67.08
C ILE A 6 27.78 -10.86 -66.59
N GLY A 7 28.36 -11.57 -65.61
CA GLY A 7 27.93 -12.66 -64.72
C GLY A 7 29.16 -13.33 -64.04
N VAL A 8 28.88 -14.14 -63.02
CA VAL A 8 29.62 -15.34 -62.53
C VAL A 8 30.89 -15.18 -61.66
N ASN A 9 30.69 -15.49 -60.36
CA ASN A 9 31.46 -16.25 -59.37
C ASN A 9 32.97 -16.48 -59.51
N PHE A 10 33.70 -16.22 -58.41
CA PHE A 10 34.76 -17.11 -57.93
C PHE A 10 34.75 -17.21 -56.39
N VAL A 11 34.83 -18.45 -55.94
CA VAL A 11 34.97 -18.94 -54.56
C VAL A 11 36.39 -18.69 -54.07
N LEU A 12 36.57 -18.26 -52.82
CA LEU A 12 37.82 -18.51 -52.10
C LEU A 12 37.56 -18.83 -50.63
N ILE A 13 37.92 -20.08 -50.32
CA ILE A 13 37.93 -20.74 -49.04
C ILE A 13 39.10 -20.17 -48.22
N SER A 14 38.87 -19.84 -46.95
CA SER A 14 39.96 -19.70 -45.99
C SER A 14 39.49 -20.22 -44.64
N SER A 15 39.98 -21.42 -44.35
CA SER A 15 39.84 -22.16 -43.11
C SER A 15 40.54 -21.43 -41.97
N LEU A 16 39.79 -21.10 -40.91
CA LEU A 16 40.38 -20.74 -39.62
C LEU A 16 40.12 -21.90 -38.64
N MET A 17 41.19 -22.60 -38.31
CA MET A 17 41.25 -23.62 -37.26
C MET A 17 41.07 -22.93 -35.90
N VAL A 18 39.95 -23.19 -35.23
CA VAL A 18 39.80 -22.91 -33.79
C VAL A 18 39.97 -24.22 -33.04
N THR A 19 41.02 -24.26 -32.22
CA THR A 19 41.33 -25.34 -31.29
C THR A 19 40.31 -25.37 -30.17
N VAL A 20 39.56 -26.47 -30.06
CA VAL A 20 38.68 -26.76 -28.92
C VAL A 20 39.53 -27.37 -27.81
N SER A 21 39.75 -26.63 -26.73
CA SER A 21 40.24 -27.21 -25.48
C SER A 21 39.05 -27.76 -24.70
N ALA A 22 39.02 -29.08 -24.54
CA ALA A 22 38.06 -29.77 -23.70
C ALA A 22 38.34 -29.47 -22.22
N VAL A 23 37.46 -28.70 -21.59
CA VAL A 23 37.38 -28.63 -20.12
C VAL A 23 36.38 -29.69 -19.68
N ALA A 24 36.87 -30.65 -18.90
CA ALA A 24 36.09 -31.71 -18.29
C ALA A 24 35.00 -31.12 -17.38
N TYR A 25 33.75 -31.24 -17.81
CA TYR A 25 32.58 -31.05 -16.94
C TYR A 25 32.46 -32.27 -16.04
N THR A 26 32.79 -32.10 -14.76
CA THR A 26 32.38 -33.06 -13.73
C THR A 26 30.88 -32.85 -13.48
N ALA A 27 30.11 -33.92 -13.70
CA ALA A 27 28.68 -33.95 -13.45
C ALA A 27 28.41 -33.78 -11.94
N ARG A 28 28.02 -32.57 -11.55
CA ARG A 28 27.44 -32.30 -10.23
C ARG A 28 25.95 -32.64 -10.31
N THR A 29 25.54 -33.58 -9.48
CA THR A 29 24.15 -33.95 -9.20
C THR A 29 23.30 -32.69 -8.97
N PRO A 30 22.06 -32.62 -9.50
CA PRO A 30 21.17 -31.51 -9.22
C PRO A 30 20.75 -31.58 -7.75
N GLU A 31 21.36 -30.72 -6.94
CA GLU A 31 20.87 -30.41 -5.62
C GLU A 31 19.46 -29.85 -5.79
N LYS A 32 18.51 -30.53 -5.16
CA LYS A 32 17.09 -30.25 -5.18
C LYS A 32 16.89 -28.88 -4.54
N THR A 33 16.94 -27.82 -5.35
CA THR A 33 16.56 -26.47 -4.96
C THR A 33 15.10 -26.53 -4.55
N SER A 34 14.87 -26.62 -3.25
CA SER A 34 13.58 -26.32 -2.65
C SER A 34 13.19 -24.93 -3.14
N SER A 35 12.20 -24.90 -4.04
CA SER A 35 11.46 -23.69 -4.38
C SER A 35 11.21 -22.92 -3.09
N PRO A 36 11.54 -21.62 -3.01
CA PRO A 36 11.22 -20.85 -1.83
C PRO A 36 9.69 -20.86 -1.71
N GLN A 37 9.18 -21.66 -0.76
CA GLN A 37 7.81 -21.55 -0.28
C GLN A 37 7.67 -20.15 0.32
N HIS A 38 7.38 -19.20 -0.57
CA HIS A 38 6.52 -18.05 -0.37
C HIS A 38 6.10 -17.81 1.09
N ALA A 39 6.95 -17.09 1.81
CA ALA A 39 6.70 -16.58 3.16
C ALA A 39 5.68 -15.43 3.17
N TYR A 40 4.55 -15.57 2.46
CA TYR A 40 3.56 -14.51 2.29
C TYR A 40 2.64 -14.27 3.50
N PRO A 41 2.20 -15.28 4.28
CA PRO A 41 1.30 -15.04 5.42
C PRO A 41 2.01 -14.45 6.65
N ALA A 42 3.34 -14.55 6.74
CA ALA A 42 4.10 -14.02 7.88
C ALA A 42 4.02 -12.48 7.94
N LEU A 43 3.87 -11.80 6.80
CA LEU A 43 3.66 -10.35 6.73
C LEU A 43 2.27 -9.95 7.25
N LEU A 44 1.22 -10.68 6.89
CA LEU A 44 -0.14 -10.46 7.42
C LEU A 44 -0.23 -10.72 8.93
N ALA A 45 0.35 -11.82 9.41
CA ALA A 45 0.38 -12.13 10.85
C ALA A 45 1.24 -11.14 11.65
N ALA A 46 2.38 -10.68 11.11
CA ALA A 46 3.23 -9.65 11.74
C ALA A 46 2.53 -8.29 11.79
N TYR A 47 1.74 -7.92 10.78
CA TYR A 47 0.94 -6.70 10.78
C TYR A 47 -0.19 -6.72 11.84
N HIS A 48 -0.69 -7.92 12.19
CA HIS A 48 -1.76 -8.08 13.18
C HIS A 48 -1.31 -8.35 14.62
N SER A 49 0.00 -8.44 14.90
CA SER A 49 0.51 -8.91 16.21
C SER A 49 0.99 -7.83 17.17
N GLU A 50 1.01 -6.55 16.79
CA GLU A 50 1.56 -5.46 17.65
C GLU A 50 0.51 -4.49 18.21
N GLU A 51 -0.75 -4.90 18.39
CA GLU A 51 -1.76 -4.09 19.09
C GLU A 51 -2.04 -4.60 20.52
N LEU A 52 -0.98 -4.96 21.26
CA LEU A 52 -1.09 -5.36 22.66
C LEU A 52 -0.06 -4.64 23.52
N LEU A 53 -0.46 -3.46 24.02
CA LEU A 53 -0.27 -3.03 25.41
C LEU A 53 -0.90 -1.65 25.58
N ASN A 54 -2.13 -1.66 26.11
CA ASN A 54 -2.87 -0.46 26.47
C ASN A 54 -2.26 0.10 27.78
N THR A 55 -1.23 0.94 27.65
CA THR A 55 -0.67 1.66 28.80
C THR A 55 -1.44 2.96 28.96
N THR A 56 -2.26 3.02 30.00
CA THR A 56 -3.04 4.20 30.39
C THR A 56 -2.10 5.25 30.99
N THR A 57 -1.62 6.18 30.16
CA THR A 57 -1.05 7.45 30.63
C THR A 57 -2.13 8.54 30.55
N SER A 58 -2.23 9.28 31.65
CA SER A 58 -3.21 10.33 31.92
C SER A 58 -3.18 11.46 30.90
N GLU A 59 -4.37 11.99 30.64
CA GLU A 59 -4.75 13.04 29.71
C GLU A 59 -3.91 14.30 29.84
N ASP A 60 -3.33 14.71 28.71
CA ASP A 60 -3.07 16.12 28.42
C ASP A 60 -4.01 16.46 27.26
N SER A 61 -5.12 17.11 27.60
CA SER A 61 -6.34 17.24 26.80
C SER A 61 -6.20 18.28 25.68
N THR A 62 -5.26 18.08 24.76
CA THR A 62 -5.25 18.80 23.49
C THR A 62 -6.08 18.00 22.50
N SER A 63 -7.32 18.43 22.27
CA SER A 63 -8.15 17.96 21.18
C SER A 63 -7.55 18.34 19.82
N GLY A 64 -7.95 17.63 18.76
CA GLY A 64 -7.49 17.85 17.41
C GLY A 64 -6.25 17.04 17.01
N ILE A 65 -5.43 17.58 16.10
CA ILE A 65 -4.20 16.92 15.64
C ILE A 65 -3.03 17.30 16.55
N LYS A 66 -2.39 16.29 17.14
CA LYS A 66 -1.15 16.39 17.92
C LYS A 66 0.02 15.81 17.14
N GLU A 67 1.00 16.65 16.85
CA GLU A 67 2.21 16.27 16.10
C GLU A 67 3.36 15.97 17.08
N ASP A 68 3.48 14.71 17.51
CA ASP A 68 4.55 14.23 18.41
C ASP A 68 5.75 13.75 17.58
N ILE A 69 6.45 14.71 16.98
CA ILE A 69 7.53 14.47 16.01
C ILE A 69 8.90 14.62 16.68
N PRO A 70 9.74 13.57 16.74
CA PRO A 70 11.09 13.69 17.24
C PRO A 70 11.88 14.77 16.48
N ALA A 71 12.57 15.66 17.20
CA ALA A 71 13.22 16.85 16.62
C ALA A 71 14.10 16.57 15.39
N LYS A 72 14.81 15.44 15.39
CA LYS A 72 15.66 14.99 14.25
C LYS A 72 14.90 14.70 12.94
N TYR A 73 13.57 14.60 12.99
CA TYR A 73 12.71 14.35 11.83
C TYR A 73 11.79 15.54 11.52
N ALA A 74 11.83 16.61 12.31
CA ALA A 74 10.86 17.71 12.23
C ALA A 74 10.86 18.39 10.86
N GLU A 75 12.04 18.74 10.32
CA GLU A 75 12.17 19.40 9.01
C GLU A 75 11.54 18.56 7.89
N ARG A 76 11.97 17.29 7.77
CA ARG A 76 11.46 16.37 6.76
C ARG A 76 9.95 16.11 6.91
N TYR A 77 9.47 16.01 8.15
CA TYR A 77 8.04 15.87 8.40
C TYR A 77 7.24 17.07 7.89
N GLN A 78 7.75 18.29 8.11
CA GLN A 78 7.09 19.50 7.59
C GLN A 78 7.03 19.49 6.07
N GLU A 79 8.09 19.06 5.38
CA GLU A 79 8.06 18.91 3.91
C GLU A 79 6.95 17.94 3.45
N TRP A 80 6.83 16.77 4.10
CA TRP A 80 5.79 15.80 3.77
C TRP A 80 4.39 16.31 4.06
N LYS A 81 4.23 17.05 5.17
CA LYS A 81 2.96 17.66 5.56
C LYS A 81 2.57 18.77 4.59
N GLU A 82 3.49 19.67 4.25
CA GLU A 82 3.26 20.74 3.27
C GLU A 82 2.85 20.17 1.92
N GLU A 83 3.51 19.11 1.46
CA GLU A 83 3.16 18.40 0.25
C GLU A 83 1.74 17.80 0.31
N PHE A 84 1.39 17.14 1.42
CA PHE A 84 0.03 16.63 1.62
C PHE A 84 -1.01 17.76 1.58
N LEU A 85 -0.75 18.86 2.30
CA LEU A 85 -1.62 20.05 2.39
C LEU A 85 -1.62 20.91 1.11
N SER A 86 -0.76 20.63 0.14
CA SER A 86 -0.79 21.29 -1.17
C SER A 86 -2.07 20.96 -1.95
N THR A 87 -2.72 19.84 -1.64
CA THR A 87 -3.94 19.36 -2.30
C THR A 87 -5.22 19.71 -1.54
N GLU A 88 -6.35 19.77 -2.25
CA GLU A 88 -7.66 19.96 -1.60
C GLU A 88 -8.05 18.75 -0.76
N ALA A 89 -7.85 17.54 -1.28
CA ALA A 89 -8.00 16.30 -0.53
C ALA A 89 -7.23 16.31 0.79
N GLY A 90 -5.96 16.71 0.77
CA GLY A 90 -5.13 16.75 1.97
C GLY A 90 -5.59 17.80 2.98
N ARG A 91 -5.88 19.03 2.53
CA ARG A 91 -6.44 20.08 3.41
C ARG A 91 -7.77 19.68 4.02
N SER A 92 -8.68 19.12 3.24
CA SER A 92 -10.01 18.72 3.71
C SER A 92 -9.92 17.63 4.78
N GLN A 93 -9.05 16.64 4.58
CA GLN A 93 -8.81 15.58 5.56
C GLN A 93 -8.16 16.12 6.83
N TRP A 94 -7.13 16.97 6.70
CA TRP A 94 -6.48 17.60 7.84
C TRP A 94 -7.46 18.45 8.66
N ASN A 95 -8.24 19.30 7.99
CA ASN A 95 -9.22 20.19 8.61
C ASN A 95 -10.35 19.44 9.32
N SER A 96 -10.68 18.22 8.85
CA SER A 96 -11.69 17.36 9.51
C SER A 96 -11.30 16.97 10.94
N TYR A 97 -10.00 17.02 11.27
CA TYR A 97 -9.48 16.60 12.56
C TYR A 97 -8.77 17.71 13.33
N GLN A 98 -8.14 18.70 12.68
CA GLN A 98 -7.32 19.72 13.34
C GLN A 98 -8.05 20.50 14.46
N HIS A 99 -9.35 20.73 14.31
CA HIS A 99 -10.17 21.51 15.26
C HIS A 99 -11.30 20.67 15.87
N ASN A 100 -11.12 19.35 15.96
CA ASN A 100 -12.14 18.47 16.50
C ASN A 100 -11.99 18.31 18.03
N ASP A 101 -12.85 19.00 18.79
CA ASP A 101 -12.83 18.98 20.26
C ASP A 101 -13.15 17.64 20.91
N HIS A 102 -13.65 16.68 20.13
CA HIS A 102 -14.07 15.36 20.61
C HIS A 102 -13.15 14.24 20.12
N PHE A 103 -12.06 14.57 19.43
CA PHE A 103 -11.16 13.57 18.86
C PHE A 103 -9.71 14.03 18.92
N THR A 104 -8.80 13.12 19.27
CA THR A 104 -7.36 13.36 19.24
C THR A 104 -6.66 12.46 18.22
N LEU A 105 -6.05 13.06 17.20
CA LEU A 105 -5.17 12.36 16.27
C LEU A 105 -3.73 12.62 16.62
N THR A 106 -3.00 11.61 17.08
CA THR A 106 -1.55 11.74 17.26
C THR A 106 -0.83 11.33 15.97
N ILE A 107 0.08 12.16 15.48
CA ILE A 107 1.00 11.81 14.39
C ILE A 107 2.41 11.75 14.97
N THR A 108 3.11 10.65 14.74
CA THR A 108 4.48 10.44 15.25
C THR A 108 5.36 9.73 14.22
N ILE A 109 6.66 9.61 14.48
CA ILE A 109 7.63 8.95 13.60
C ILE A 109 8.39 7.85 14.35
N SER A 110 8.44 6.65 13.76
CA SER A 110 9.22 5.50 14.24
C SER A 110 10.26 5.01 13.24
N ARG A 111 11.25 4.24 13.73
CA ARG A 111 12.25 3.53 12.91
C ARG A 111 11.86 2.09 12.59
N ASP A 112 10.91 1.51 13.33
CA ASP A 112 10.61 0.07 13.26
C ASP A 112 9.98 -0.35 11.93
N ASN A 113 9.24 0.56 11.30
CA ASN A 113 8.73 0.44 9.94
C ASN A 113 9.23 1.63 9.10
N ALA A 114 10.54 1.70 8.87
CA ALA A 114 11.20 2.92 8.37
C ALA A 114 10.61 3.46 7.05
N GLU A 115 10.12 2.61 6.16
CA GLU A 115 9.60 3.01 4.83
C GLU A 115 8.08 2.95 4.73
N GLY A 116 7.39 2.43 5.74
CA GLY A 116 5.94 2.34 5.76
C GLY A 116 5.30 3.35 6.69
N ALA A 117 4.00 3.23 6.88
CA ALA A 117 3.26 3.87 7.94
C ALA A 117 2.23 2.88 8.49
N THR A 118 1.61 3.25 9.60
CA THR A 118 0.51 2.49 10.19
C THR A 118 -0.39 3.40 11.00
N THR A 119 -1.67 3.07 11.05
CA THR A 119 -2.66 3.71 11.90
C THR A 119 -3.22 2.70 12.88
N GLY A 120 -3.27 3.07 14.16
CA GLY A 120 -3.74 2.18 15.21
C GLY A 120 -3.99 2.92 16.51
N LYS A 121 -3.95 2.18 17.64
CA LYS A 121 -4.18 2.73 18.99
C LYS A 121 -5.52 3.47 19.08
N TYR A 122 -6.51 2.92 18.39
CA TYR A 122 -7.84 3.50 18.35
C TYR A 122 -8.50 3.45 19.74
N LYS A 123 -9.17 4.53 20.13
CA LYS A 123 -9.95 4.60 21.36
C LYS A 123 -11.36 5.05 21.04
N TRP A 124 -12.33 4.42 21.68
CA TRP A 124 -13.73 4.80 21.62
C TRP A 124 -14.23 5.20 23.01
N ASN A 125 -15.17 6.13 23.06
CA ASN A 125 -15.87 6.46 24.30
C ASN A 125 -17.03 5.48 24.55
N ASP A 126 -17.71 5.65 25.69
CA ASP A 126 -18.84 4.80 26.10
C ASP A 126 -20.05 4.87 25.14
N SER A 127 -20.14 5.93 24.33
CA SER A 127 -21.17 6.07 23.29
C SER A 127 -20.78 5.41 21.95
N GLY A 128 -19.61 4.76 21.88
CA GLY A 128 -19.11 4.11 20.67
C GLY A 128 -18.50 5.07 19.64
N GLN A 129 -18.26 6.32 20.00
CA GLN A 129 -17.62 7.29 19.10
C GLN A 129 -16.10 7.14 19.18
N LEU A 130 -15.41 7.17 18.03
CA LEU A 130 -13.95 7.19 17.99
C LEU A 130 -13.44 8.53 18.55
N VAL A 131 -12.66 8.48 19.63
CA VAL A 131 -12.13 9.65 20.35
C VAL A 131 -10.61 9.80 20.25
N ALA A 132 -9.89 8.75 19.87
CA ALA A 132 -8.46 8.89 19.56
C ALA A 132 -7.97 7.88 18.52
N ALA A 133 -6.93 8.26 17.79
CA ALA A 133 -6.15 7.38 16.92
C ALA A 133 -4.68 7.85 16.87
N THR A 134 -3.77 6.98 16.44
CA THR A 134 -2.37 7.33 16.20
C THR A 134 -1.95 6.91 14.80
N ILE A 135 -1.42 7.85 14.03
CA ILE A 135 -0.67 7.60 12.79
C ILE A 135 0.81 7.56 13.16
N THR A 136 1.47 6.45 12.87
CA THR A 136 2.92 6.29 13.02
C THR A 136 3.56 6.21 11.65
N LEU A 137 4.37 7.21 11.31
CA LEU A 137 5.08 7.29 10.05
C LEU A 137 6.49 6.68 10.17
N GLY A 138 6.97 6.07 9.10
CA GLY A 138 8.34 5.63 8.99
C GLY A 138 9.33 6.78 8.84
N SER A 139 10.52 6.64 9.41
CA SER A 139 11.58 7.66 9.31
C SER A 139 12.12 7.94 7.89
N ARG A 140 11.75 7.14 6.89
CA ARG A 140 12.08 7.22 5.46
C ARG A 140 10.81 7.01 4.61
N LEU A 141 9.72 7.68 4.99
CA LEU A 141 8.41 7.54 4.35
C LEU A 141 8.44 7.86 2.84
N ASP A 142 9.37 8.70 2.43
CA ASP A 142 9.68 9.11 1.07
C ASP A 142 10.38 8.04 0.21
N ALA A 143 10.65 6.87 0.77
CA ALA A 143 11.28 5.75 0.09
C ALA A 143 10.50 4.45 0.30
N GLY A 144 10.83 3.43 -0.50
CA GLY A 144 10.21 2.10 -0.42
C GLY A 144 8.79 2.06 -1.02
N TYR A 145 8.55 1.06 -1.86
CA TYR A 145 7.25 0.85 -2.51
C TYR A 145 6.65 -0.45 -1.99
N PRO A 146 5.39 -0.45 -1.57
CA PRO A 146 4.76 -1.65 -1.04
C PRO A 146 4.42 -2.66 -2.15
N ASN A 147 4.07 -3.89 -1.79
CA ASN A 147 3.72 -4.94 -2.74
C ASN A 147 2.42 -4.60 -3.49
N PRO A 148 2.37 -4.74 -4.83
CA PRO A 148 1.19 -4.35 -5.64
C PRO A 148 -0.08 -5.15 -5.32
N ILE A 149 0.03 -6.38 -4.81
CA ILE A 149 -1.12 -7.21 -4.42
C ILE A 149 -1.95 -6.50 -3.35
N TYR A 150 -1.25 -5.85 -2.43
CA TYR A 150 -1.82 -5.28 -1.22
C TYR A 150 -2.05 -3.77 -1.36
N PHE A 151 -1.27 -3.11 -2.22
CA PHE A 151 -1.25 -1.65 -2.33
C PHE A 151 -1.21 -1.22 -3.81
N PRO A 152 -2.32 -1.40 -4.56
CA PRO A 152 -2.38 -1.17 -6.00
C PRO A 152 -2.15 0.30 -6.42
N VAL A 153 -2.49 1.26 -5.57
CA VAL A 153 -2.29 2.71 -5.76
C VAL A 153 -0.86 3.08 -5.40
N MET A 154 -0.41 2.81 -4.16
CA MET A 154 0.93 3.22 -3.73
C MET A 154 2.04 2.55 -4.55
N ASN A 155 1.88 1.27 -4.92
CA ASN A 155 2.85 0.60 -5.79
C ASN A 155 2.91 1.22 -7.19
N SER A 156 1.80 1.79 -7.69
CA SER A 156 1.76 2.45 -9.01
C SER A 156 2.61 3.72 -9.10
N LEU A 157 3.15 4.20 -7.98
CA LEU A 157 4.12 5.29 -7.95
C LEU A 157 5.56 4.84 -8.27
N LEU A 158 5.83 3.53 -8.32
CA LEU A 158 7.16 3.00 -8.61
C LEU A 158 7.70 3.61 -9.93
N PRO A 159 8.95 4.10 -9.95
CA PRO A 159 9.59 4.61 -11.15
C PRO A 159 9.55 3.59 -12.30
N VAL A 160 9.18 4.07 -13.49
CA VAL A 160 9.33 3.31 -14.74
C VAL A 160 10.17 4.14 -15.70
N GLU A 161 11.07 3.51 -16.44
CA GLU A 161 12.11 4.18 -17.26
C GLU A 161 11.57 5.22 -18.24
N SER A 162 10.29 5.12 -18.63
CA SER A 162 9.63 5.96 -19.64
C SER A 162 8.70 7.04 -19.07
N ALA A 163 8.52 7.15 -17.76
CA ALA A 163 7.61 8.12 -17.15
C ALA A 163 8.35 9.11 -16.25
N ARG A 164 7.81 10.33 -16.12
CA ARG A 164 8.25 11.26 -15.06
C ARG A 164 8.09 10.56 -13.72
N THR A 165 9.18 10.50 -12.97
CA THR A 165 9.18 9.95 -11.62
C THR A 165 8.38 10.85 -10.69
N VAL A 166 7.44 10.24 -9.97
CA VAL A 166 6.86 10.86 -8.79
C VAL A 166 7.98 10.98 -7.75
N ASP A 167 8.16 12.16 -7.17
CA ASP A 167 9.22 12.39 -6.18
C ASP A 167 8.91 11.71 -4.84
N GLY A 168 9.94 11.56 -4.01
CA GLY A 168 9.82 10.91 -2.70
C GLY A 168 8.85 11.65 -1.77
N THR A 169 8.79 12.98 -1.86
CA THR A 169 7.89 13.81 -1.05
C THR A 169 6.42 13.52 -1.39
N THR A 170 6.08 13.36 -2.66
CA THR A 170 4.75 12.93 -3.11
C THR A 170 4.43 11.51 -2.64
N LEU A 171 5.40 10.59 -2.66
CA LEU A 171 5.22 9.23 -2.11
C LEU A 171 4.92 9.29 -0.60
N ALA A 172 5.66 10.09 0.15
CA ALA A 172 5.44 10.27 1.58
C ALA A 172 4.05 10.85 1.88
N ALA A 173 3.64 11.90 1.16
CA ALA A 173 2.31 12.49 1.28
C ALA A 173 1.19 11.50 0.86
N THR A 174 1.46 10.65 -0.13
CA THR A 174 0.51 9.58 -0.54
C THR A 174 0.34 8.54 0.58
N LYS A 175 1.42 8.13 1.25
CA LYS A 175 1.35 7.24 2.41
C LYS A 175 0.63 7.91 3.58
N LEU A 176 0.90 9.18 3.85
CA LEU A 176 0.16 9.93 4.86
C LEU A 176 -1.34 9.98 4.54
N ALA A 177 -1.71 10.21 3.27
CA ALA A 177 -3.09 10.15 2.81
C ALA A 177 -3.70 8.75 3.03
N HIS A 178 -2.97 7.67 2.76
CA HIS A 178 -3.43 6.29 3.06
C HIS A 178 -3.82 6.14 4.53
N GLU A 179 -2.96 6.60 5.44
CA GLU A 179 -3.19 6.52 6.88
C GLU A 179 -4.41 7.33 7.35
N PHE A 180 -4.61 8.55 6.82
CA PHE A 180 -5.85 9.30 7.06
C PHE A 180 -7.08 8.52 6.55
N GLY A 181 -6.95 7.74 5.48
CA GLY A 181 -7.98 6.83 4.99
C GLY A 181 -8.42 5.81 6.05
N HIS A 182 -7.48 5.25 6.83
CA HIS A 182 -7.81 4.37 7.95
C HIS A 182 -8.53 5.08 9.09
N VAL A 183 -8.12 6.31 9.43
CA VAL A 183 -8.82 7.13 10.45
C VAL A 183 -10.26 7.43 9.99
N ASN A 184 -10.41 7.88 8.74
CA ASN A 184 -11.70 8.18 8.12
C ASN A 184 -12.64 6.96 8.14
N ARG A 185 -12.14 5.78 7.77
CA ARG A 185 -12.91 4.53 7.80
C ARG A 185 -13.32 4.17 9.22
N THR A 186 -12.36 4.18 10.15
CA THR A 186 -12.57 3.74 11.53
C THR A 186 -13.51 4.67 12.29
N SER A 187 -13.58 5.95 11.91
CA SER A 187 -14.58 6.88 12.47
C SER A 187 -16.03 6.56 12.08
N LYS A 188 -16.24 5.72 11.05
CA LYS A 188 -17.56 5.38 10.50
C LYS A 188 -17.99 3.93 10.74
N ILE A 189 -17.07 3.07 11.19
CA ILE A 189 -17.37 1.65 11.43
C ILE A 189 -18.03 1.47 12.79
N ASP A 190 -18.85 0.42 12.92
CA ASP A 190 -19.34 -0.02 14.22
C ASP A 190 -18.15 -0.40 15.12
N PRO A 191 -17.94 0.28 16.26
CA PRO A 191 -16.84 0.00 17.17
C PRO A 191 -16.89 -1.42 17.73
N THR A 192 -18.09 -1.95 17.96
CA THR A 192 -18.30 -3.30 18.51
C THR A 192 -17.79 -4.34 17.52
N LEU A 193 -18.17 -4.17 16.25
CA LEU A 193 -17.69 -5.04 15.18
C LEU A 193 -16.17 -4.92 15.01
N TYR A 194 -15.62 -3.71 15.01
CA TYR A 194 -14.17 -3.52 14.89
C TYR A 194 -13.40 -4.24 16.01
N GLN A 195 -13.82 -4.04 17.26
CA GLN A 195 -13.21 -4.68 18.42
C GLN A 195 -13.36 -6.20 18.38
N LEU A 196 -14.51 -6.70 17.95
CA LEU A 196 -14.74 -8.13 17.75
C LEU A 196 -13.78 -8.71 16.71
N GLN A 197 -13.62 -8.03 15.56
CA GLN A 197 -12.66 -8.43 14.52
C GLN A 197 -11.23 -8.48 15.06
N THR A 198 -10.77 -7.43 15.76
CA THR A 198 -9.42 -7.38 16.35
C THR A 198 -9.19 -8.53 17.35
N LYS A 199 -10.22 -8.92 18.11
CA LYS A 199 -10.13 -10.04 19.06
C LYS A 199 -10.12 -11.42 18.41
N LEU A 200 -10.91 -11.61 17.35
CA LEU A 200 -11.18 -12.94 16.78
C LEU A 200 -10.28 -13.28 15.59
N ILE A 201 -9.78 -12.29 14.82
CA ILE A 201 -8.84 -12.54 13.71
C ILE A 201 -7.58 -13.32 14.16
N PRO A 202 -6.91 -12.97 15.28
CA PRO A 202 -5.76 -13.75 15.75
C PRO A 202 -6.11 -15.21 16.08
N GLN A 203 -7.32 -15.45 16.62
CA GLN A 203 -7.80 -16.80 16.94
C GLN A 203 -8.05 -17.60 15.67
N TYR A 204 -8.73 -17.00 14.69
CA TYR A 204 -8.91 -17.59 13.36
C TYR A 204 -7.56 -18.00 12.76
N ASN A 205 -6.60 -17.07 12.72
CA ASN A 205 -5.29 -17.33 12.11
C ASN A 205 -4.53 -18.45 12.82
N LYS A 206 -4.62 -18.51 14.15
CA LYS A 206 -4.02 -19.60 14.94
C LYS A 206 -4.61 -20.96 14.56
N ILE A 207 -5.94 -21.07 14.50
CA ILE A 207 -6.62 -22.31 14.13
C ILE A 207 -6.28 -22.70 12.70
N PHE A 208 -6.40 -21.77 11.75
CA PHE A 208 -6.10 -21.99 10.34
C PHE A 208 -4.67 -22.46 10.09
N LEU A 209 -3.68 -21.91 10.81
CA LEU A 209 -2.31 -22.38 10.69
C LEU A 209 -2.13 -23.78 11.31
N SER A 210 -2.77 -24.04 12.45
CA SER A 210 -2.63 -25.31 13.18
C SER A 210 -3.36 -26.49 12.54
N ASN A 211 -4.45 -26.23 11.80
CA ASN A 211 -5.28 -27.26 11.18
C ASN A 211 -4.82 -27.64 9.76
N GLY A 212 -3.60 -27.24 9.36
CA GLY A 212 -3.06 -27.50 8.03
C GLY A 212 -3.63 -26.59 6.94
N ARG A 213 -4.14 -25.41 7.29
CA ARG A 213 -4.77 -24.44 6.38
C ARG A 213 -6.07 -24.95 5.76
N ASN A 214 -6.82 -25.75 6.51
CA ASN A 214 -8.15 -26.16 6.11
C ASN A 214 -9.16 -25.04 6.36
N ALA A 215 -9.48 -24.26 5.33
CA ALA A 215 -10.47 -23.17 5.42
C ALA A 215 -11.92 -23.67 5.67
N ASN A 216 -12.20 -24.96 5.48
CA ASN A 216 -13.52 -25.56 5.71
C ASN A 216 -13.70 -26.12 7.13
N ASP A 217 -12.77 -25.85 8.03
CA ASP A 217 -12.89 -26.23 9.43
C ASP A 217 -14.14 -25.58 10.07
N PRO A 218 -15.03 -26.36 10.72
CA PRO A 218 -16.26 -25.82 11.31
C PRO A 218 -16.03 -24.66 12.30
N GLU A 219 -14.92 -24.67 13.04
CA GLU A 219 -14.59 -23.60 13.98
C GLU A 219 -14.23 -22.30 13.25
N LEU A 220 -13.47 -22.39 12.15
CA LEU A 220 -13.17 -21.23 11.29
C LEU A 220 -14.42 -20.65 10.65
N LEU A 221 -15.33 -21.51 10.17
CA LEU A 221 -16.60 -21.06 9.57
C LEU A 221 -17.48 -20.32 10.59
N GLN A 222 -17.51 -20.78 11.85
CA GLN A 222 -18.20 -20.06 12.92
C GLN A 222 -17.55 -18.71 13.21
N LEU A 223 -16.22 -18.63 13.25
CA LEU A 223 -15.51 -17.37 13.44
C LEU A 223 -15.78 -16.39 12.29
N VAL A 224 -15.76 -16.84 11.03
CA VAL A 224 -16.09 -16.03 9.85
C VAL A 224 -17.49 -15.43 9.96
N GLN A 225 -18.47 -16.22 10.39
CA GLN A 225 -19.83 -15.76 10.60
C GLN A 225 -19.90 -14.67 11.70
N GLN A 226 -19.12 -14.81 12.78
CA GLN A 226 -19.11 -13.85 13.88
C GLN A 226 -18.44 -12.53 13.50
N ILE A 227 -17.31 -12.57 12.78
CA ILE A 227 -16.55 -11.36 12.42
C ILE A 227 -17.03 -10.67 11.15
N GLY A 228 -17.92 -11.32 10.38
CA GLY A 228 -18.54 -10.78 9.17
C GLY A 228 -17.70 -10.94 7.90
N GLY A 229 -16.79 -11.93 7.85
CA GLY A 229 -15.91 -12.19 6.71
C GLY A 229 -14.68 -12.99 7.11
N THR A 230 -13.87 -13.40 6.15
CA THR A 230 -12.54 -13.96 6.43
C THR A 230 -11.56 -12.86 6.85
N PRO A 231 -10.48 -13.17 7.59
CA PRO A 231 -9.46 -12.17 7.88
C PRO A 231 -8.85 -11.49 6.65
N VAL A 232 -8.73 -12.23 5.54
CA VAL A 232 -8.21 -11.67 4.27
C VAL A 232 -9.18 -10.64 3.71
N GLU A 233 -10.48 -10.95 3.61
CA GLU A 233 -11.48 -10.00 3.13
C GLU A 233 -11.56 -8.74 4.02
N ILE A 234 -11.51 -8.92 5.35
CA ILE A 234 -11.53 -7.79 6.29
C ILE A 234 -10.27 -6.93 6.14
N TRP A 235 -9.11 -7.54 5.94
CA TRP A 235 -7.86 -6.84 5.72
C TRP A 235 -7.89 -6.08 4.38
N GLU A 236 -8.29 -6.73 3.29
CA GLU A 236 -8.44 -6.12 1.96
C GLU A 236 -9.39 -4.91 2.02
N ASP A 237 -10.53 -5.07 2.69
CA ASP A 237 -11.49 -3.99 2.88
C ASP A 237 -10.89 -2.78 3.59
N ARG A 238 -10.08 -3.01 4.64
CA ARG A 238 -9.41 -1.96 5.42
C ARG A 238 -8.34 -1.24 4.62
N GLU A 239 -7.48 -1.99 3.92
CA GLU A 239 -6.36 -1.44 3.17
C GLU A 239 -6.80 -0.76 1.88
N TYR A 240 -7.75 -1.34 1.13
CA TYR A 240 -8.25 -0.71 -0.09
C TYR A 240 -9.05 0.56 0.18
N TRP A 241 -9.54 0.76 1.41
CA TRP A 241 -10.06 2.05 1.82
C TRP A 241 -8.95 3.11 1.97
N GLY A 242 -7.82 2.73 2.58
CA GLY A 242 -6.63 3.57 2.65
C GLY A 242 -6.12 3.91 1.24
N GLU A 243 -6.01 2.91 0.37
CA GLU A 243 -5.52 3.09 -1.01
C GLU A 243 -6.45 3.98 -1.84
N ALA A 244 -7.77 3.83 -1.70
CA ALA A 244 -8.72 4.75 -2.32
C ALA A 244 -8.47 6.18 -1.83
N ASN A 245 -8.29 6.39 -0.52
CA ASN A 245 -7.99 7.71 0.02
C ASN A 245 -6.64 8.28 -0.47
N ALA A 246 -5.64 7.42 -0.69
CA ALA A 246 -4.38 7.79 -1.34
C ALA A 246 -4.57 8.19 -2.82
N MET A 247 -5.43 7.49 -3.56
CA MET A 247 -5.79 7.85 -4.94
C MET A 247 -6.51 9.19 -5.00
N LEU A 248 -7.33 9.53 -3.99
CA LEU A 248 -7.99 10.82 -3.88
C LEU A 248 -6.97 11.97 -3.77
N TYR A 249 -5.91 11.79 -2.98
CA TYR A 249 -4.79 12.72 -2.91
C TYR A 249 -4.08 12.86 -4.27
N LEU A 250 -3.72 11.73 -4.89
CA LEU A 250 -3.00 11.72 -6.17
C LEU A 250 -3.80 12.37 -7.31
N ARG A 251 -5.13 12.24 -7.30
CA ARG A 251 -6.02 12.92 -8.25
C ARG A 251 -5.83 14.43 -8.23
N ASP A 252 -5.76 15.01 -7.03
CA ASP A 252 -5.60 16.45 -6.86
C ASP A 252 -4.15 16.88 -7.11
N ARG A 253 -3.19 16.03 -6.75
CA ARG A 253 -1.76 16.36 -6.83
C ARG A 253 -1.19 16.31 -8.25
N VAL A 254 -1.61 15.34 -9.04
CA VAL A 254 -1.07 15.08 -10.38
C VAL A 254 -1.96 15.74 -11.43
N THR A 255 -1.69 17.01 -11.71
CA THR A 255 -2.52 17.83 -12.60
C THR A 255 -2.08 17.80 -14.08
N ASP A 256 -0.82 17.45 -14.36
CA ASP A 256 -0.34 17.24 -15.74
C ASP A 256 -1.09 16.07 -16.37
N GLU A 257 -1.81 16.32 -17.47
CA GLU A 257 -2.73 15.35 -18.07
C GLU A 257 -2.03 14.07 -18.51
N SER A 258 -0.83 14.17 -19.10
CA SER A 258 -0.08 13.02 -19.60
C SER A 258 0.40 12.12 -18.45
N THR A 259 0.94 12.74 -17.40
CA THR A 259 1.43 12.07 -16.19
C THR A 259 0.27 11.46 -15.44
N ARG A 260 -0.82 12.20 -15.27
CA ARG A 260 -2.05 11.74 -14.62
C ARG A 260 -2.63 10.54 -15.36
N CYS A 261 -2.75 10.59 -16.67
CA CYS A 261 -3.28 9.47 -17.45
C CYS A 261 -2.40 8.23 -17.35
N SER A 262 -1.09 8.38 -17.45
CA SER A 262 -0.14 7.28 -17.27
C SER A 262 -0.30 6.64 -15.88
N LEU A 263 -0.30 7.44 -14.82
CA LEU A 263 -0.46 6.98 -13.45
C LEU A 263 -1.81 6.27 -13.23
N PHE A 264 -2.92 6.88 -13.65
CA PHE A 264 -4.25 6.31 -13.43
C PHE A 264 -4.48 5.04 -14.24
N ASN A 265 -3.89 4.92 -15.43
CA ASN A 265 -3.89 3.64 -16.16
C ASN A 265 -3.15 2.53 -15.40
N ARG A 266 -2.02 2.85 -14.75
CA ARG A 266 -1.27 1.90 -13.93
C ARG A 266 -2.06 1.50 -12.68
N ILE A 267 -2.65 2.47 -11.98
CA ILE A 267 -3.52 2.20 -10.83
C ILE A 267 -4.67 1.28 -11.25
N LYS A 268 -5.34 1.59 -12.38
CA LYS A 268 -6.43 0.75 -12.89
C LYS A 268 -5.96 -0.67 -13.15
N HIS A 269 -4.82 -0.82 -13.83
CA HIS A 269 -4.28 -2.14 -14.12
C HIS A 269 -4.02 -2.94 -12.83
N SER A 270 -3.41 -2.32 -11.81
CA SER A 270 -3.19 -2.95 -10.51
C SER A 270 -4.50 -3.29 -9.80
N VAL A 271 -5.50 -2.40 -9.84
CA VAL A 271 -6.84 -2.66 -9.27
C VAL A 271 -7.54 -3.82 -9.99
N ASP A 272 -7.48 -3.86 -11.33
CA ASP A 272 -8.05 -4.95 -12.12
C ASP A 272 -7.43 -6.31 -11.80
N LEU A 273 -6.12 -6.33 -11.51
CA LEU A 273 -5.40 -7.56 -11.18
C LEU A 273 -5.61 -8.03 -9.74
N TYR A 274 -5.62 -7.10 -8.78
CA TYR A 274 -5.50 -7.45 -7.36
C TYR A 274 -6.69 -7.05 -6.50
N ALA A 275 -7.47 -6.04 -6.89
CA ALA A 275 -8.53 -5.45 -6.06
C ALA A 275 -9.87 -5.34 -6.81
N LYS A 276 -10.15 -6.25 -7.76
CA LYS A 276 -11.27 -6.13 -8.70
C LYS A 276 -12.64 -6.04 -8.01
N SER A 277 -12.86 -6.81 -6.94
CA SER A 277 -14.08 -6.77 -6.13
C SER A 277 -14.32 -5.42 -5.45
N TYR A 278 -13.29 -4.58 -5.33
CA TYR A 278 -13.33 -3.26 -4.70
C TYR A 278 -13.25 -2.10 -5.71
N GLU A 279 -13.26 -2.38 -7.01
CA GLU A 279 -13.08 -1.40 -8.09
C GLU A 279 -13.98 -0.16 -7.95
N GLY A 280 -15.22 -0.33 -7.48
CA GLY A 280 -16.18 0.75 -7.28
C GLY A 280 -15.61 1.93 -6.47
N ARG A 281 -14.80 1.65 -5.44
CA ARG A 281 -14.18 2.69 -4.59
C ARG A 281 -13.23 3.60 -5.37
N PHE A 282 -12.48 3.02 -6.30
CA PHE A 282 -11.50 3.73 -7.10
C PHE A 282 -12.16 4.46 -8.26
N VAL A 283 -13.20 3.86 -8.84
CA VAL A 283 -14.00 4.46 -9.93
C VAL A 283 -14.65 5.78 -9.50
N ASP A 284 -15.23 5.82 -8.29
CA ASP A 284 -15.89 7.02 -7.78
C ASP A 284 -14.90 8.20 -7.67
N ILE A 285 -13.67 7.91 -7.25
CA ILE A 285 -12.60 8.90 -7.16
C ILE A 285 -12.16 9.37 -8.54
N ALA A 286 -11.94 8.43 -9.48
CA ALA A 286 -11.55 8.75 -10.85
C ALA A 286 -12.58 9.62 -11.58
N LYS A 287 -13.87 9.49 -11.22
CA LYS A 287 -14.99 10.25 -11.80
C LYS A 287 -15.27 11.58 -11.12
N THR A 288 -14.75 11.80 -9.92
CA THR A 288 -15.02 13.02 -9.16
C THR A 288 -14.15 14.18 -9.68
N PRO A 289 -14.69 15.41 -9.81
CA PRO A 289 -13.92 16.59 -10.21
C PRO A 289 -12.66 16.85 -9.37
N PRO A 290 -11.65 17.59 -9.90
CA PRO A 290 -11.71 18.43 -11.11
C PRO A 290 -11.70 17.62 -12.42
N ILE A 291 -12.71 17.88 -13.26
CA ILE A 291 -12.99 17.19 -14.53
C ILE A 291 -11.88 17.52 -15.53
N GLY A 292 -10.87 16.67 -15.62
CA GLY A 292 -10.14 16.49 -16.87
C GLY A 292 -10.68 15.25 -17.59
N LYS A 293 -10.05 14.86 -18.70
CA LYS A 293 -10.36 13.60 -19.38
C LYS A 293 -10.27 12.42 -18.40
N LEU A 294 -11.30 11.58 -18.35
CA LEU A 294 -11.28 10.32 -17.59
C LEU A 294 -10.13 9.47 -18.13
N CYS A 295 -9.12 9.23 -17.30
CA CYS A 295 -7.99 8.36 -17.63
C CYS A 295 -8.19 7.01 -16.94
N GLY A 296 -7.83 5.91 -17.59
CA GLY A 296 -7.95 4.55 -17.05
C GLY A 296 -9.36 3.99 -17.10
N TRP A 297 -10.31 4.61 -16.39
CA TRP A 297 -11.66 4.08 -16.20
C TRP A 297 -12.66 4.68 -17.20
N GLN A 298 -12.42 4.42 -18.48
CA GLN A 298 -13.35 4.70 -19.58
C GLN A 298 -14.23 3.49 -19.87
#